data_AF-A0A662AG98-F1
#
_entry.id   AF-A0A662AG98-F1
#
_cell.length_a   1.000
_cell.length_b   1.000
_cell.length_c   1.000
_cell.angle_alpha   90.00
_cell.angle_beta   90.00
_cell.angle_gamma   90.00
#
_symmetry.space_group_name_H-M   'P 1'
#
loop_
_entity.id
_entity.type
_entity.pdbx_description
1 polymer ?
#
loop_
_entity_poly.entity_id
_entity_poly.type
_entity_poly.pdbx_seq_one_letter_code
_entity_poly.pdbx_strand_id
1 'polypeptide(L)'
;MGKKVVLNNSIKNILIISLFLVLLSSCKTKSIYTSSWNGSPQGLIENKNNHVEDMHYDTDAKMLYGLINDNENLYILLEVSDKTVQKKILISGLTFWMDTIGKKKEQLGITFPLKGSMGHRTGKMNKEEMMKQMQ
;
A
#
# COMPACT_ATOMS: atom_id res chain seq x y z
N MET A 1 36.31 -53.11 20.30
CA MET A 1 35.56 -52.03 20.96
C MET A 1 35.42 -50.73 20.14
N GLY A 2 36.28 -50.46 19.15
CA GLY A 2 36.29 -49.17 18.40
C GLY A 2 35.11 -48.90 17.45
N LYS A 3 34.54 -49.90 16.78
CA LYS A 3 33.47 -49.69 15.77
C LYS A 3 32.17 -49.10 16.35
N LYS A 4 31.78 -49.49 17.57
CA LYS A 4 30.58 -48.94 18.25
C LYS A 4 30.76 -47.48 18.67
N VAL A 5 31.97 -47.10 19.08
CA VAL A 5 32.30 -45.72 19.48
C VAL A 5 32.28 -44.79 18.27
N VAL A 6 32.88 -45.22 17.15
CA VAL A 6 32.87 -44.48 15.89
C VAL A 6 31.45 -44.29 15.36
N LEU A 7 30.61 -45.33 15.41
CA LEU A 7 29.22 -45.23 14.96
C LEU A 7 28.39 -44.24 15.79
N ASN A 8 28.58 -44.20 17.12
CA ASN A 8 27.89 -43.25 17.99
C ASN A 8 28.30 -41.79 17.71
N ASN A 9 29.59 -41.56 17.43
CA ASN A 9 30.07 -40.23 17.05
C ASN A 9 29.52 -39.80 15.68
N SER A 10 29.42 -40.72 14.71
CA SER A 10 28.80 -40.43 13.41
C SER A 10 27.31 -40.10 13.54
N ILE A 11 26.56 -40.81 14.39
CA ILE A 11 25.14 -40.51 14.64
C ILE A 11 24.98 -39.14 15.30
N LYS A 12 25.80 -38.81 16.31
CA LYS A 12 25.78 -37.49 16.95
C LYS A 12 26.08 -36.37 15.96
N ASN A 13 27.05 -36.56 15.07
CA ASN A 13 27.38 -35.57 14.04
C ASN A 13 26.23 -35.38 13.04
N ILE A 14 25.57 -36.46 12.63
CA ILE A 14 24.37 -36.38 11.77
C ILE A 14 23.25 -35.61 12.46
N LEU A 15 23.01 -35.86 13.75
CA LEU A 15 21.99 -35.14 14.52
C LEU A 15 22.31 -33.65 14.67
N ILE A 16 23.58 -33.29 14.91
CA ILE A 16 24.02 -31.90 15.01
C ILE A 16 23.87 -31.18 13.66
N ILE A 17 24.26 -31.82 12.55
CA ILE A 17 24.11 -31.25 11.20
C ILE A 17 22.64 -31.07 10.84
N SER A 18 21.78 -32.05 11.15
CA SER A 18 20.35 -31.97 10.92
C SER A 18 19.71 -30.83 11.72
N LEU A 19 20.10 -30.65 12.99
CA LEU A 19 19.64 -29.54 13.82
C LEU A 19 20.10 -28.18 13.26
N PHE A 20 21.34 -28.09 12.77
CA PHE A 20 21.88 -26.87 12.16
C PHE A 20 21.15 -26.51 10.85
N LEU A 21 20.76 -27.50 10.04
CA LEU A 21 20.01 -27.29 8.81
C LEU A 21 18.60 -26.76 9.04
N VAL A 22 17.94 -27.18 10.14
CA VAL A 22 16.61 -26.64 10.51
C VAL A 22 16.68 -25.14 10.83
N LEU A 23 17.78 -24.69 11.45
CA LEU A 23 17.99 -23.28 11.80
C LEU A 23 18.23 -22.37 10.58
N LEU A 24 18.56 -22.93 9.41
CA LEU A 24 18.75 -22.17 8.16
C LEU A 24 17.45 -21.98 7.35
N SER A 25 16.31 -22.48 7.86
CA SER A 25 14.99 -22.25 7.27
C SER A 25 14.53 -20.80 7.52
N SER A 26 15.07 -19.87 6.73
CA SER A 26 14.81 -18.43 6.85
C SER A 26 13.33 -18.08 6.59
N CYS A 27 12.79 -17.21 7.45
CA CYS A 27 11.42 -16.71 7.37
C CYS A 27 11.15 -15.98 6.06
N LYS A 28 10.14 -16.43 5.30
CA LYS A 28 9.57 -15.63 4.22
C LYS A 28 8.81 -14.45 4.85
N THR A 29 9.08 -13.23 4.36
CA THR A 29 8.28 -12.06 4.75
C THR A 29 6.87 -12.27 4.21
N LYS A 30 5.88 -12.38 5.10
CA LYS A 30 4.47 -12.51 4.70
C LYS A 30 4.03 -11.20 4.07
N SER A 31 3.50 -11.26 2.85
CA SER A 31 2.87 -10.09 2.24
C SER A 31 1.64 -9.71 3.07
N ILE A 32 1.52 -8.42 3.40
CA ILE A 32 0.36 -7.88 4.12
C ILE A 32 -0.80 -7.69 3.14
N TYR A 33 -0.51 -7.42 1.87
CA TYR A 33 -1.49 -7.22 0.81
C TYR A 33 -0.86 -7.48 -0.56
N THR A 34 -1.58 -8.14 -1.45
CA THR A 34 -1.15 -8.39 -2.83
C THR A 34 -2.13 -7.71 -3.77
N SER A 35 -1.64 -7.01 -4.80
CA SER A 35 -2.51 -6.36 -5.78
C SER A 35 -3.26 -7.38 -6.63
N SER A 36 -4.48 -7.02 -7.04
CA SER A 36 -5.27 -7.79 -7.98
C SER A 36 -4.98 -7.35 -9.42
N TRP A 37 -4.92 -8.30 -10.36
CA TRP A 37 -4.76 -7.98 -11.79
C TRP A 37 -6.10 -7.53 -12.39
N ASN A 38 -6.10 -6.46 -13.19
CA ASN A 38 -7.27 -6.06 -13.96
C ASN A 38 -6.89 -5.55 -15.35
N GLY A 39 -7.24 -6.30 -16.41
CA GLY A 39 -6.99 -5.92 -17.80
C GLY A 39 -7.94 -4.85 -18.38
N SER A 40 -8.97 -4.42 -17.63
CA SER A 40 -9.92 -3.37 -18.03
C SER A 40 -10.19 -2.38 -16.88
N PRO A 41 -9.28 -1.41 -16.67
CA PRO A 41 -9.36 -0.46 -15.56
C PRO A 41 -10.50 0.57 -15.72
N GLN A 42 -11.10 0.69 -16.91
CA GLN A 42 -12.15 1.67 -17.22
C GLN A 42 -13.37 1.52 -16.32
N GLY A 43 -13.75 0.29 -15.97
CA GLY A 43 -14.87 0.02 -15.05
C GLY A 43 -14.64 0.49 -13.61
N LEU A 44 -13.38 0.65 -13.20
CA LEU A 44 -13.00 1.17 -11.87
C LEU A 44 -13.08 2.70 -11.82
N ILE A 45 -12.65 3.37 -12.88
CA ILE A 45 -12.62 4.84 -12.99
C ILE A 45 -14.03 5.41 -13.15
N GLU A 46 -14.91 4.69 -13.86
CA GLU A 46 -16.29 5.13 -14.11
C GLU A 46 -17.25 4.94 -12.93
N ASN A 47 -16.78 4.44 -11.77
CA ASN A 47 -17.62 4.24 -10.57
C ASN A 47 -18.85 3.35 -10.83
N LYS A 48 -18.84 2.54 -11.89
CA LYS A 48 -19.98 1.74 -12.36
C LYS A 48 -20.05 0.37 -11.70
N ASN A 49 -18.96 -0.11 -11.12
CA ASN A 49 -18.89 -1.38 -10.41
C ASN A 49 -18.16 -1.18 -9.07
N ASN A 50 -18.89 -0.73 -8.04
CA ASN A 50 -18.38 -0.49 -6.67
C ASN A 50 -18.14 -1.77 -5.87
N HIS A 51 -17.66 -2.82 -6.51
CA HIS A 51 -17.29 -4.06 -5.85
C HIS A 51 -15.80 -4.27 -6.03
N VAL A 52 -15.02 -3.50 -5.27
CA VAL A 52 -13.65 -3.90 -4.98
C VAL A 52 -13.75 -4.84 -3.79
N GLU A 53 -14.17 -6.08 -4.06
CA GLU A 53 -14.34 -7.14 -3.04
C GLU A 53 -13.05 -7.40 -2.25
N ASP A 54 -11.91 -6.89 -2.73
CA ASP A 54 -10.58 -7.05 -2.15
C ASP A 54 -10.01 -5.79 -1.46
N MET A 55 -10.82 -4.77 -1.12
CA MET A 55 -10.30 -3.65 -0.31
C MET A 55 -10.00 -4.08 1.12
N HIS A 56 -8.86 -3.64 1.62
CA HIS A 56 -8.44 -3.88 2.99
C HIS A 56 -8.70 -2.64 3.85
N TYR A 57 -9.28 -2.84 5.03
CA TYR A 57 -9.45 -1.77 6.01
C TYR A 57 -8.27 -1.73 6.98
N ASP A 58 -7.55 -0.62 7.01
CA ASP A 58 -6.55 -0.33 8.03
C ASP A 58 -7.23 0.38 9.20
N THR A 59 -7.23 -0.27 10.37
CA THR A 59 -7.88 0.24 11.58
C THR A 59 -7.13 1.44 12.18
N ASP A 60 -5.79 1.45 12.07
CA ASP A 60 -4.95 2.51 12.62
C ASP A 60 -5.04 3.77 11.75
N ALA A 61 -5.00 3.57 10.43
CA ALA A 61 -5.17 4.65 9.45
C ALA A 61 -6.64 5.07 9.25
N LYS A 62 -7.59 4.24 9.69
CA LYS A 62 -9.04 4.40 9.52
C LYS A 62 -9.46 4.66 8.07
N MET A 63 -8.92 3.87 7.15
CA MET A 63 -9.21 3.97 5.73
C MET A 63 -9.27 2.59 5.07
N LEU A 64 -10.07 2.47 4.02
CA LEU A 64 -9.98 1.32 3.11
C LEU A 64 -9.01 1.65 2.00
N TYR A 65 -8.22 0.66 1.60
CA TYR A 65 -7.37 0.76 0.43
C TYR A 65 -7.43 -0.51 -0.42
N GLY A 66 -7.22 -0.35 -1.73
CA GLY A 66 -7.07 -1.43 -2.68
C GLY A 66 -5.96 -1.13 -3.67
N LEU A 67 -5.22 -2.16 -4.08
CA LEU A 67 -4.21 -2.04 -5.15
C LEU A 67 -4.62 -2.93 -6.31
N ILE A 68 -4.68 -2.34 -7.48
CA ILE A 68 -4.98 -3.04 -8.73
C ILE A 68 -3.89 -2.70 -9.72
N ASN A 69 -3.47 -3.63 -10.56
CA ASN A 69 -2.49 -3.34 -11.59
C ASN A 69 -2.86 -3.97 -12.93
N ASP A 70 -2.30 -3.38 -13.99
CA ASP A 70 -2.31 -3.93 -15.34
C ASP A 70 -0.87 -4.01 -15.88
N ASN A 71 -0.71 -4.10 -17.21
CA ASN A 71 0.60 -4.18 -17.86
C ASN A 71 1.43 -2.88 -17.71
N GLU A 72 0.79 -1.74 -17.52
CA GLU A 72 1.41 -0.42 -17.63
C GLU A 72 1.27 0.42 -16.36
N ASN A 73 0.23 0.18 -15.56
CA ASN A 73 -0.18 1.06 -14.48
C ASN A 73 -0.47 0.31 -13.18
N LEU A 74 -0.19 1.00 -12.06
CA LEU A 74 -0.69 0.67 -10.74
C LEU A 74 -1.82 1.65 -10.37
N TYR A 75 -2.95 1.11 -9.97
CA TYR A 75 -4.12 1.83 -9.50
C TYR A 75 -4.23 1.67 -7.99
N ILE A 76 -4.44 2.78 -7.31
CA ILE A 76 -4.59 2.85 -5.86
C ILE A 76 -5.98 3.39 -5.57
N LEU A 77 -6.81 2.58 -4.92
CA LEU A 77 -8.15 2.95 -4.51
C LEU A 77 -8.09 3.27 -3.02
N LEU A 78 -8.61 4.44 -2.64
CA LEU A 78 -8.61 4.91 -1.26
C LEU A 78 -10.00 5.41 -0.89
N GLU A 79 -10.55 4.87 0.19
CA GLU A 79 -11.79 5.35 0.78
C GLU A 79 -11.53 5.74 2.24
N VAL A 80 -11.81 7.01 2.56
CA VAL A 80 -11.61 7.57 3.90
C VAL A 80 -12.94 8.09 4.40
N SER A 81 -13.56 7.38 5.35
CA SER A 81 -14.86 7.77 5.92
C SER A 81 -14.75 8.65 7.16
N ASP A 82 -13.64 8.58 7.91
CA ASP A 82 -13.40 9.40 9.10
C ASP A 82 -13.06 10.86 8.71
N LYS A 83 -13.92 11.80 9.10
CA LYS A 83 -13.77 13.24 8.80
C LYS A 83 -12.47 13.84 9.35
N THR A 84 -11.97 13.33 10.47
CA THR A 84 -10.71 13.79 11.05
C THR A 84 -9.54 13.38 10.16
N VAL A 85 -9.55 12.15 9.66
CA VAL A 85 -8.54 11.65 8.72
C VAL A 85 -8.61 12.39 7.39
N GLN A 86 -9.82 12.60 6.85
CA GLN A 86 -10.00 13.43 5.64
C GLN A 86 -9.38 14.82 5.81
N LYS A 87 -9.69 15.50 6.93
CA LYS A 87 -9.13 16.84 7.22
C LYS A 87 -7.61 16.81 7.35
N LYS A 88 -7.07 15.78 8.01
CA LYS A 88 -5.62 15.60 8.15
C LYS A 88 -4.95 15.45 6.78
N ILE A 89 -5.52 14.62 5.90
CA ILE A 89 -5.04 14.43 4.52
C ILE A 89 -5.07 15.75 3.74
N LEU A 90 -6.16 16.50 3.81
CA LEU A 90 -6.30 17.75 3.06
C LEU A 90 -5.34 18.85 3.54
N ILE A 91 -4.98 18.87 4.83
CA ILE A 91 -4.07 19.88 5.41
C ILE A 91 -2.60 19.47 5.27
N SER A 92 -2.30 18.21 5.60
CA SER A 92 -0.91 17.72 5.75
C SER A 92 -0.41 16.94 4.55
N GLY A 93 -1.32 16.53 3.67
CA GLY A 93 -1.03 15.60 2.59
C GLY A 93 -1.11 14.14 3.01
N LEU A 94 -1.24 13.27 2.01
CA LEU A 94 -1.12 11.83 2.04
C LEU A 94 -0.07 11.47 0.99
N THR A 95 1.01 10.80 1.40
CA THR A 95 2.08 10.39 0.49
C THR A 95 2.07 8.87 0.35
N PHE A 96 1.96 8.39 -0.89
CA PHE A 96 2.17 7.00 -1.24
C PHE A 96 3.62 6.79 -1.65
N TRP A 97 4.32 5.91 -0.94
CA TRP A 97 5.72 5.55 -1.23
C TRP A 97 5.80 4.21 -1.95
N MET A 98 6.55 4.17 -3.05
CA MET A 98 6.81 2.97 -3.83
C MET A 98 8.32 2.70 -3.97
N ASP A 99 8.69 1.43 -3.87
CA ASP A 99 10.00 0.90 -4.22
C ASP A 99 9.83 -0.17 -5.31
N THR A 100 10.20 0.15 -6.54
CA THR A 100 10.09 -0.78 -7.68
C THR A 100 11.26 -1.77 -7.76
N ILE A 101 12.30 -1.58 -6.95
CA ILE A 101 13.52 -2.41 -6.92
C ILE A 101 13.47 -3.43 -5.76
N GLY A 102 12.59 -3.21 -4.78
CA GLY A 102 12.38 -4.12 -3.64
C GLY A 102 13.49 -4.06 -2.58
N LYS A 103 14.21 -2.93 -2.48
CA LYS A 103 15.30 -2.72 -1.50
C LYS A 103 14.85 -1.99 -0.23
N LYS A 104 13.54 -1.83 -0.03
CA LYS A 104 12.90 -1.10 1.08
C LYS A 104 13.37 0.35 1.16
N LYS A 105 13.57 1.00 0.02
CA LYS A 105 13.91 2.43 -0.06
C LYS A 105 12.69 3.20 -0.55
N GLU A 106 12.32 4.26 0.14
CA GLU A 106 11.27 5.21 -0.27
C GLU A 106 11.73 5.99 -1.52
N GLN A 107 11.62 5.37 -2.70
CA GLN A 107 12.22 5.89 -3.93
C GLN A 107 11.27 6.80 -4.71
N LEU A 108 9.97 6.50 -4.69
CA LEU A 108 8.95 7.28 -5.39
C LEU A 108 7.82 7.65 -4.43
N GLY A 109 7.64 8.95 -4.17
CA GLY A 109 6.58 9.50 -3.31
C GLY A 109 5.55 10.29 -4.12
N ILE A 110 4.29 9.86 -4.13
CA ILE A 110 3.17 10.57 -4.75
C ILE A 110 2.32 11.19 -3.65
N THR A 111 2.14 12.52 -3.65
CA THR A 111 1.42 13.22 -2.57
C THR A 111 0.08 13.80 -3.02
N PHE A 112 -0.97 13.52 -2.26
CA PHE A 112 -2.29 14.11 -2.39
C PHE A 112 -2.61 15.02 -1.19
N PRO A 113 -3.22 16.21 -1.36
CA PRO A 113 -3.48 16.85 -2.64
C PRO A 113 -2.17 17.28 -3.31
N LEU A 114 -2.16 17.25 -4.64
CA LEU A 114 -1.02 17.75 -5.42
C LEU A 114 -0.82 19.24 -5.11
N LYS A 115 0.42 19.66 -4.87
CA LYS A 115 0.74 21.08 -4.60
C LYS A 115 0.22 21.93 -5.77
N GLY A 116 -0.68 22.87 -5.48
CA GLY A 116 -1.32 23.74 -6.47
C GLY A 116 -2.72 23.28 -6.96
N SER A 117 -3.18 22.07 -6.64
CA SER A 117 -4.54 21.62 -7.00
C SER A 117 -5.63 22.14 -6.05
N MET A 118 -5.25 22.49 -4.81
CA MET A 118 -6.04 23.35 -3.94
C MET A 118 -5.87 24.79 -4.46
N GLY A 119 -6.57 25.11 -5.54
CA GLY A 119 -6.70 26.48 -6.01
C GLY A 119 -7.07 27.36 -4.83
N HIS A 120 -6.37 28.49 -4.67
CA HIS A 120 -6.72 29.54 -3.72
C HIS A 120 -8.21 29.86 -3.88
N ARG A 121 -9.08 29.27 -3.03
CA ARG A 121 -10.47 29.71 -2.84
C ARG A 121 -10.47 31.01 -2.04
N THR A 122 -9.59 31.95 -2.40
CA THR A 122 -9.85 33.36 -2.14
C THR A 122 -10.97 33.75 -3.09
N GLY A 123 -12.21 33.61 -2.62
CA GLY A 123 -13.38 34.18 -3.26
C GLY A 123 -13.25 35.69 -3.29
N LYS A 124 -12.51 36.23 -4.27
CA LYS A 124 -12.72 37.59 -4.76
C LYS A 124 -13.72 37.48 -5.90
N MET A 125 -14.98 37.33 -5.53
CA MET A 125 -16.07 37.56 -6.48
C MET A 125 -16.03 39.05 -6.86
N ASN A 126 -16.01 39.36 -8.15
CA ASN A 126 -16.01 40.73 -8.64
C ASN A 126 -17.31 41.40 -8.18
N LYS A 127 -17.22 42.60 -7.58
CA LYS A 127 -18.37 43.39 -7.11
C LYS A 127 -19.40 43.62 -8.22
N GLU A 128 -18.97 43.71 -9.48
CA GLU A 128 -19.86 43.86 -10.63
C GLU A 128 -20.70 42.62 -10.91
N GLU A 129 -20.16 41.41 -10.69
CA GLU A 129 -20.91 40.15 -10.84
C GLU A 129 -21.96 40.01 -9.73
N MET A 130 -21.65 40.49 -8.52
CA MET A 130 -22.60 40.51 -7.40
C MET A 130 -23.80 41.44 -7.69
N MET A 131 -23.56 42.58 -8.34
CA MET A 131 -24.63 43.53 -8.69
C MET A 131 -25.52 43.02 -9.83
N LYS A 132 -24.97 42.25 -10.77
CA LYS A 132 -25.75 41.63 -11.87
C LYS A 132 -26.72 40.54 -11.42
N GLN A 133 -26.49 39.93 -10.26
CA GLN A 133 -27.38 38.90 -9.71
C GLN A 133 -28.52 39.47 -8.85
N MET A 134 -28.51 40.78 -8.58
CA MET A 134 -29.55 41.47 -7.78
C MET A 134 -30.56 42.24 -8.65
N GLN A 135 -30.48 42.11 -9.98
CA GLN A 135 -31.42 42.69 -10.95
C GLN A 135 -32.16 41.56 -11.66
#